data_AF-A0A402CBH6-F1
#
_entry.id   AF-A0A402CBH6-F1
#
_cell.length_a   1.000
_cell.length_b   1.000
_cell.length_c   1.000
_cell.angle_alpha   90.00
_cell.angle_beta   90.00
_cell.angle_gamma   90.00
#
_symmetry.space_group_name_H-M   'P 1'
#
loop_
_entity.id
_entity.type
_entity.pdbx_description
1 polymer ?
#
loop_
_entity_poly.entity_id
_entity_poly.type
_entity_poly.pdbx_seq_one_letter_code
_entity_poly.pdbx_strand_id
1 'polypeptide(L)'
;MGAPIGLRFDPDTKRRLDEMAEAIGPRRFGALIRVACRRLVTKPHSVGPALAEHRRLSEVLRSIPLVMVKIKLEPETVQEFAALAAEHGTTVSALMRVALHRFQEAPGRYKHPMLREAERTGLSDRVDVMITPSSRDRIRHLAGRYGDKLGTALLRVALRRLLDEPGDLAADLDAIAPLRDLRPEKYPATIKVHFDDPLRDQLDALAARVGSDRPELVRLAARRVLDQPGLIEHAVNDEIIRSDKHRAHLMARHARRQARRHSQLD
;
A
#
# COMPACT_ATOMS: atom_id res chain seq x y z
N MET A 1 17.34 20.01 -1.07
CA MET A 1 16.96 18.58 -1.16
C MET A 1 15.63 18.39 -0.45
N GLY A 2 14.55 18.13 -1.17
CA GLY A 2 13.24 17.89 -0.59
C GLY A 2 13.13 16.58 0.21
N ALA A 3 12.09 16.49 1.06
CA ALA A 3 11.80 15.30 1.86
C ALA A 3 11.72 14.01 1.00
N PRO A 4 12.27 12.87 1.47
CA PRO A 4 12.20 11.63 0.73
C PRO A 4 10.76 11.14 0.61
N ILE A 5 10.44 10.54 -0.53
CA ILE A 5 9.14 9.89 -0.73
C ILE A 5 9.22 8.48 -0.17
N GLY A 6 8.28 8.12 0.70
CA GLY A 6 8.08 6.76 1.16
C GLY A 6 7.38 5.94 0.08
N LEU A 7 8.15 5.17 -0.68
CA LEU A 7 7.63 4.28 -1.70
C LEU A 7 7.36 2.90 -1.13
N ARG A 8 6.37 2.25 -1.70
CA ARG A 8 5.90 0.97 -1.24
C ARG A 8 5.60 0.10 -2.48
N PHE A 9 6.14 -1.12 -2.53
CA PHE A 9 6.08 -2.08 -3.66
C PHE A 9 5.80 -3.50 -3.18
N ASP A 10 5.13 -4.32 -4.00
CA ASP A 10 4.68 -5.65 -3.59
C ASP A 10 5.91 -6.54 -3.50
N PRO A 11 5.89 -7.62 -2.70
CA PRO A 11 7.08 -8.42 -2.48
C PRO A 11 7.74 -8.90 -3.79
N ASP A 12 6.96 -9.22 -4.81
CA ASP A 12 7.49 -9.67 -6.11
C ASP A 12 8.10 -8.50 -6.89
N THR A 13 7.36 -7.41 -7.07
CA THR A 13 7.86 -6.20 -7.74
C THR A 13 9.11 -5.66 -7.04
N LYS A 14 9.12 -5.61 -5.71
CA LYS A 14 10.28 -5.19 -4.91
C LYS A 14 11.49 -6.07 -5.17
N ARG A 15 11.32 -7.39 -5.09
CA ARG A 15 12.39 -8.37 -5.37
C ARG A 15 12.96 -8.19 -6.77
N ARG A 16 12.09 -8.12 -7.79
CA ARG A 16 12.52 -7.93 -9.18
C ARG A 16 13.26 -6.61 -9.40
N LEU A 17 12.83 -5.53 -8.73
CA LEU A 17 13.52 -4.25 -8.77
C LEU A 17 14.88 -4.30 -8.05
N ASP A 18 14.99 -5.04 -6.95
CA ASP A 18 16.26 -5.24 -6.26
C ASP A 18 17.25 -6.03 -7.12
N GLU A 19 16.80 -7.15 -7.71
CA GLU A 19 17.59 -7.96 -8.64
C GLU A 19 18.07 -7.13 -9.83
N MET A 20 17.19 -6.33 -10.42
CA MET A 20 17.55 -5.42 -11.52
C MET A 20 18.55 -4.34 -11.06
N ALA A 21 18.36 -3.76 -9.88
CA ALA A 21 19.27 -2.76 -9.35
C ALA A 21 20.65 -3.36 -9.02
N GLU A 22 20.68 -4.55 -8.43
CA GLU A 22 21.90 -5.26 -8.05
C GLU A 22 22.71 -5.70 -9.27
N ALA A 23 22.05 -6.13 -10.35
CA ALA A 23 22.69 -6.43 -11.63
C ALA A 23 23.40 -5.20 -12.25
N ILE A 24 22.88 -3.99 -12.05
CA ILE A 24 23.53 -2.74 -12.49
C ILE A 24 24.68 -2.35 -11.54
N GLY A 25 24.59 -2.74 -10.27
CA GLY A 25 25.64 -2.57 -9.27
C GLY A 25 25.15 -2.21 -7.87
N PRO A 26 26.07 -2.00 -6.92
CA PRO A 26 25.70 -1.76 -5.54
C PRO A 26 24.99 -0.41 -5.36
N ARG A 27 23.92 -0.40 -4.56
CA ARG A 27 23.17 0.80 -4.13
C ARG A 27 22.52 1.59 -5.29
N ARG A 28 22.10 0.90 -6.35
CA ARG A 28 21.54 1.52 -7.57
C ARG A 28 20.02 1.71 -7.54
N PHE A 29 19.32 1.15 -6.56
CA PHE A 29 17.85 1.19 -6.45
C PHE A 29 17.27 2.61 -6.58
N GLY A 30 17.81 3.59 -5.83
CA GLY A 30 17.29 4.95 -5.88
C GLY A 30 17.47 5.63 -7.24
N ALA A 31 18.54 5.31 -7.96
CA ALA A 31 18.77 5.81 -9.32
C ALA A 31 17.84 5.12 -10.33
N LEU A 32 17.64 3.80 -10.19
CA LEU A 32 16.69 3.03 -10.98
C LEU A 32 15.28 3.65 -10.92
N ILE A 33 14.78 3.95 -9.71
CA ILE A 33 13.46 4.56 -9.54
C ILE A 33 13.40 5.96 -10.15
N ARG A 34 14.44 6.79 -9.99
CA ARG A 34 14.47 8.12 -10.63
C ARG A 34 14.43 8.02 -12.15
N VAL A 35 15.21 7.11 -12.75
CA VAL A 35 15.18 6.87 -14.20
C VAL A 35 13.81 6.42 -14.66
N ALA A 36 13.19 5.49 -13.95
CA ALA A 36 11.83 5.03 -14.26
C ALA A 36 10.84 6.21 -14.26
N CYS A 37 10.91 7.08 -13.25
CA CYS A 37 10.06 8.27 -13.17
C CYS A 37 10.35 9.28 -14.29
N ARG A 38 11.63 9.51 -14.64
CA ARG A 38 11.99 10.37 -15.77
C ARG A 38 11.41 9.84 -17.08
N ARG A 39 11.52 8.53 -17.34
CA ARG A 39 10.91 7.90 -18.53
C ARG A 39 9.40 8.08 -18.56
N LEU A 40 8.75 8.04 -17.40
CA LEU A 40 7.30 8.26 -17.29
C LEU A 40 6.92 9.69 -17.71
N VAL A 41 7.60 10.70 -17.18
CA VAL A 41 7.30 12.12 -17.49
C VAL A 41 7.67 12.50 -18.93
N THR A 42 8.64 11.83 -19.55
CA THR A 42 8.97 12.05 -20.98
C THR A 42 7.91 11.52 -21.94
N LYS A 43 7.04 10.57 -21.51
CA LYS A 43 5.97 9.99 -22.36
C LYS A 43 4.59 10.20 -21.73
N PRO A 44 4.18 11.44 -21.48
CA PRO A 44 3.13 11.72 -20.51
C PRO A 44 1.72 11.43 -21.06
N HIS A 45 1.55 11.30 -22.38
CA HIS A 45 0.29 10.91 -23.04
C HIS A 45 -0.06 9.43 -22.84
N SER A 46 0.94 8.56 -22.67
CA SER A 46 0.72 7.13 -22.45
C SER A 46 0.33 6.80 -21.01
N VAL A 47 0.42 7.77 -20.10
CA VAL A 47 0.28 7.55 -18.65
C VAL A 47 -1.17 7.29 -18.27
N GLY A 48 -2.11 8.11 -18.76
CA GLY A 48 -3.54 7.95 -18.47
C GLY A 48 -4.08 6.56 -18.82
N PRO A 49 -3.93 6.08 -20.08
CA PRO A 49 -4.40 4.76 -20.48
C PRO A 49 -3.75 3.61 -19.70
N ALA A 50 -2.43 3.67 -19.48
CA ALA A 50 -1.75 2.62 -18.72
C ALA A 50 -2.08 2.65 -17.23
N LEU A 51 -2.40 3.82 -16.68
CA LEU A 51 -2.89 3.93 -15.31
C LEU A 51 -4.30 3.34 -15.19
N ALA A 52 -5.18 3.61 -16.16
CA ALA A 52 -6.50 3.00 -16.22
C ALA A 52 -6.41 1.47 -16.35
N GLU A 53 -5.53 0.97 -17.22
CA GLU A 53 -5.28 -0.47 -17.35
C GLU A 53 -4.65 -1.07 -16.09
N HIS A 54 -3.70 -0.38 -15.46
CA HIS A 54 -3.14 -0.81 -14.19
C HIS A 54 -4.19 -0.87 -13.08
N ARG A 55 -5.11 0.11 -13.03
CA ARG A 55 -6.25 0.13 -12.11
C ARG A 55 -7.21 -1.02 -12.40
N ARG A 56 -7.54 -1.27 -13.67
CA ARG A 56 -8.37 -2.40 -14.12
C ARG A 56 -7.73 -3.76 -13.81
N LEU A 57 -6.46 -3.97 -14.16
CA LEU A 57 -5.74 -5.21 -13.84
C LEU A 57 -5.58 -5.39 -12.34
N SER A 58 -5.35 -4.30 -11.61
CA SER A 58 -5.40 -4.35 -10.16
C SER A 58 -6.78 -4.71 -9.64
N GLU A 59 -7.85 -4.17 -10.21
CA GLU A 59 -9.24 -4.51 -9.88
C GLU A 59 -9.55 -5.98 -10.17
N VAL A 60 -9.09 -6.52 -11.30
CA VAL A 60 -9.20 -7.94 -11.69
C VAL A 60 -8.34 -8.83 -10.78
N LEU A 61 -7.11 -8.46 -10.45
CA LEU A 61 -6.27 -9.18 -9.48
C LEU A 61 -6.81 -9.07 -8.05
N ARG A 62 -7.58 -8.01 -7.75
CA ARG A 62 -8.36 -7.83 -6.52
C ARG A 62 -9.73 -8.52 -6.58
N SER A 63 -10.11 -9.12 -7.71
CA SER A 63 -11.23 -10.06 -7.79
C SER A 63 -10.82 -11.40 -7.16
N ILE A 64 -10.72 -11.41 -5.83
CA ILE A 64 -10.31 -12.59 -5.03
C ILE A 64 -11.56 -13.18 -4.37
N PRO A 65 -11.71 -14.53 -4.33
CA PRO A 65 -12.80 -15.20 -3.64
C PRO A 65 -12.86 -14.76 -2.18
N LEU A 66 -14.03 -14.28 -1.76
CA LEU A 66 -14.31 -14.06 -0.35
C LEU A 66 -14.14 -15.39 0.40
N VAL A 67 -13.61 -15.33 1.61
CA VAL A 67 -13.53 -16.51 2.49
C VAL A 67 -14.68 -16.47 3.48
N MET A 68 -15.38 -17.59 3.58
CA MET A 68 -16.40 -17.79 4.61
C MET A 68 -15.73 -17.91 5.98
N VAL A 69 -16.20 -17.13 6.94
CA VAL A 69 -15.82 -17.24 8.34
C VAL A 69 -17.08 -17.41 9.17
N LYS A 70 -17.05 -18.39 10.07
CA LYS A 70 -18.17 -18.68 10.97
C LYS A 70 -17.98 -17.91 12.26
N ILE A 71 -18.98 -17.12 12.64
CA ILE A 71 -18.98 -16.35 13.87
C ILE A 71 -20.17 -16.77 14.71
N LYS A 72 -19.93 -17.02 16.00
CA LYS A 72 -21.01 -17.23 16.95
C LYS A 72 -21.38 -15.91 17.60
N LEU A 73 -22.66 -15.58 17.62
CA LEU A 73 -23.25 -14.38 18.19
C LEU A 73 -24.47 -14.76 19.06
N GLU A 74 -24.89 -13.86 19.94
CA GLU A 74 -26.19 -13.97 20.60
C GLU A 74 -27.32 -13.74 19.59
N PRO A 75 -28.49 -14.39 19.75
CA PRO A 75 -29.62 -14.23 18.84
C PRO A 75 -30.04 -12.77 18.66
N GLU A 76 -30.02 -11.97 19.73
CA GLU A 76 -30.34 -10.54 19.70
C GLU A 76 -29.37 -9.76 18.80
N THR A 77 -28.07 -9.95 18.99
CA THR A 77 -27.04 -9.33 18.13
C THR A 77 -27.19 -9.74 16.65
N VAL A 78 -27.61 -10.99 16.38
CA VAL A 78 -27.88 -11.44 15.00
C VAL A 78 -29.07 -10.70 14.40
N GLN A 79 -30.14 -10.53 15.18
CA GLN A 79 -31.34 -9.82 14.74
C GLN A 79 -31.06 -8.33 14.47
N GLU A 80 -30.34 -7.66 15.37
CA GLU A 80 -29.92 -6.26 15.18
C GLU A 80 -29.13 -6.09 13.88
N PHE A 81 -28.21 -7.00 13.60
CA PHE A 81 -27.37 -6.92 12.42
C PHE A 81 -28.13 -7.24 11.12
N ALA A 82 -29.09 -8.17 11.18
CA ALA A 82 -29.98 -8.45 10.07
C ALA A 82 -30.92 -7.27 9.77
N ALA A 83 -31.44 -6.63 10.81
CA ALA A 83 -32.26 -5.42 10.68
C ALA A 83 -31.47 -4.27 10.05
N LEU A 84 -30.24 -4.02 10.52
CA LEU A 84 -29.35 -3.00 9.96
C LEU A 84 -29.00 -3.29 8.50
N ALA A 85 -28.77 -4.56 8.15
CA ALA A 85 -28.52 -4.95 6.77
C ALA A 85 -29.74 -4.68 5.87
N ALA A 86 -30.94 -4.98 6.35
CA ALA A 86 -32.18 -4.73 5.64
C ALA A 86 -32.46 -3.23 5.44
N GLU A 87 -32.25 -2.42 6.49
CA GLU A 87 -32.40 -0.96 6.44
C GLU A 87 -31.56 -0.32 5.32
N HIS A 88 -30.33 -0.79 5.15
CA HIS A 88 -29.41 -0.29 4.13
C HIS A 88 -29.41 -1.08 2.81
N GLY A 89 -30.37 -1.99 2.61
CA GLY A 89 -30.47 -2.79 1.38
C GLY A 89 -29.22 -3.62 1.07
N THR A 90 -28.51 -4.09 2.11
CA THR A 90 -27.20 -4.72 2.01
C THR A 90 -27.18 -6.10 2.66
N THR A 91 -25.99 -6.69 2.79
CA THR A 91 -25.80 -7.99 3.45
C THR A 91 -24.99 -7.85 4.73
N VAL A 92 -25.22 -8.78 5.66
CA VAL A 92 -24.38 -9.04 6.83
C VAL A 92 -22.88 -9.11 6.46
N SER A 93 -22.55 -9.74 5.33
CA SER A 93 -21.17 -9.83 4.85
C SER A 93 -20.60 -8.48 4.40
N ALA A 94 -21.43 -7.58 3.83
CA ALA A 94 -21.02 -6.23 3.48
C ALA A 94 -20.77 -5.37 4.73
N LEU A 95 -21.70 -5.39 5.68
CA LEU A 95 -21.54 -4.73 6.98
C LEU A 95 -20.28 -5.22 7.71
N MET A 96 -20.02 -6.53 7.72
CA MET A 96 -18.81 -7.08 8.33
C MET A 96 -17.54 -6.57 7.64
N ARG A 97 -17.54 -6.40 6.31
CA ARG A 97 -16.38 -5.84 5.60
C ARG A 97 -16.15 -4.37 5.96
N VAL A 98 -17.22 -3.58 6.11
CA VAL A 98 -17.14 -2.20 6.62
C VAL A 98 -16.58 -2.17 8.05
N ALA A 99 -17.15 -2.98 8.96
CA ALA A 99 -16.69 -3.09 10.34
C ALA A 99 -15.20 -3.42 10.42
N LEU A 100 -14.75 -4.42 9.65
CA LEU A 100 -13.35 -4.83 9.63
C LEU A 100 -12.43 -3.78 9.03
N HIS A 101 -12.88 -3.05 8.03
CA HIS A 101 -12.10 -1.96 7.47
C HIS A 101 -11.91 -0.83 8.49
N ARG A 102 -13.01 -0.29 9.04
CA ARG A 102 -12.96 0.74 10.09
C ARG A 102 -12.08 0.33 11.25
N PHE A 103 -12.25 -0.91 11.72
CA PHE A 103 -11.44 -1.47 12.80
C PHE A 103 -9.95 -1.55 12.44
N GLN A 104 -9.59 -1.86 11.20
CA GLN A 104 -8.18 -1.95 10.80
C GLN A 104 -7.51 -0.60 10.60
N GLU A 105 -8.26 0.41 10.12
CA GLU A 105 -7.77 1.78 9.99
C GLU A 105 -7.59 2.43 11.37
N ALA A 106 -8.53 2.19 12.29
CA ALA A 106 -8.48 2.70 13.66
C ALA A 106 -8.75 1.59 14.70
N PRO A 107 -7.79 0.71 15.00
CA PRO A 107 -7.99 -0.38 15.96
C PRO A 107 -8.27 0.10 17.39
N GLY A 108 -7.76 1.28 17.75
CA GLY A 108 -7.88 1.84 19.09
C GLY A 108 -7.40 0.88 20.18
N ARG A 109 -8.01 0.95 21.38
CA ARG A 109 -7.79 -0.02 22.46
C ARG A 109 -8.72 -1.22 22.27
N TYR A 110 -8.18 -2.34 21.76
CA TYR A 110 -8.99 -3.54 21.47
C TYR A 110 -8.65 -4.76 22.32
N LYS A 111 -7.54 -4.75 23.09
CA LYS A 111 -7.11 -5.90 23.90
C LYS A 111 -8.17 -6.32 24.94
N HIS A 112 -8.58 -5.41 25.81
CA HIS A 112 -9.57 -5.73 26.86
C HIS A 112 -10.95 -6.09 26.30
N PRO A 113 -11.50 -5.34 25.33
CA PRO A 113 -12.74 -5.75 24.66
C PRO A 113 -12.65 -7.15 24.03
N MET A 114 -11.53 -7.49 23.40
CA MET A 114 -11.32 -8.80 22.78
C MET A 114 -11.30 -9.93 23.81
N LEU A 115 -10.62 -9.74 24.94
CA LEU A 115 -10.60 -10.75 26.01
C LEU A 115 -12.00 -10.94 26.63
N ARG A 116 -12.74 -9.84 26.84
CA ARG A 116 -14.14 -9.90 27.28
C ARG A 116 -15.02 -10.66 26.28
N GLU A 117 -14.84 -10.41 24.98
CA GLU A 117 -15.54 -11.14 23.92
C GLU A 117 -15.13 -12.61 23.82
N ALA A 118 -13.94 -12.98 24.28
CA ALA A 118 -13.50 -14.37 24.33
C ALA A 118 -14.16 -15.13 25.48
N GLU A 119 -14.42 -14.46 26.60
CA GLU A 119 -15.07 -15.01 27.79
C GLU A 119 -16.61 -14.93 27.73
N ARG A 120 -17.16 -14.26 26.70
CA ARG A 120 -18.60 -14.03 26.56
C ARG A 120 -19.36 -15.34 26.42
N THR A 121 -20.43 -15.46 27.20
CA THR A 121 -21.35 -16.60 27.22
C THR A 121 -22.62 -16.29 26.39
N GLY A 122 -23.46 -17.29 26.12
CA GLY A 122 -24.72 -17.09 25.37
C GLY A 122 -24.59 -17.05 23.84
N LEU A 123 -23.41 -17.38 23.30
CA LEU A 123 -23.14 -17.39 21.85
C LEU A 123 -23.70 -18.67 21.18
N SER A 124 -25.00 -18.68 20.86
CA SER A 124 -25.70 -19.83 20.26
C SER A 124 -25.68 -19.82 18.73
N ASP A 125 -25.87 -18.67 18.12
CA ASP A 125 -26.24 -18.57 16.71
C ASP A 125 -25.02 -18.45 15.82
N ARG A 126 -24.99 -19.23 14.74
CA ARG A 126 -23.87 -19.23 13.79
C ARG A 126 -24.21 -18.38 12.59
N VAL A 127 -23.42 -17.33 12.39
CA VAL A 127 -23.49 -16.47 11.21
C VAL A 127 -22.29 -16.73 10.33
N ASP A 128 -22.56 -17.10 9.08
CA ASP A 128 -21.54 -17.26 8.05
C ASP A 128 -21.35 -15.91 7.35
N VAL A 129 -20.15 -15.34 7.47
CA VAL A 129 -19.80 -14.05 6.86
C VAL A 129 -18.69 -14.22 5.83
N MET A 130 -18.90 -13.61 4.67
CA MET A 130 -17.94 -13.59 3.59
C MET A 130 -17.04 -12.36 3.75
N ILE A 131 -15.78 -12.59 4.13
CA ILE A 131 -14.81 -11.52 4.36
C ILE A 131 -13.61 -11.62 3.43
N THR A 132 -12.85 -10.54 3.33
CA THR A 132 -11.62 -10.54 2.54
C THR A 132 -10.55 -11.41 3.24
N PRO A 133 -9.81 -12.27 2.49
CA PRO A 133 -8.77 -13.13 3.08
C PRO A 133 -7.73 -12.34 3.87
N SER A 134 -7.36 -11.16 3.37
CA SER A 134 -6.41 -10.25 4.02
C SER A 134 -6.90 -9.74 5.38
N SER A 135 -8.20 -9.43 5.51
CA SER A 135 -8.80 -9.03 6.78
C SER A 135 -8.80 -10.17 7.78
N ARG A 136 -9.13 -11.38 7.32
CA ARG A 136 -9.05 -12.60 8.15
C ARG A 136 -7.65 -12.78 8.71
N ASP A 137 -6.62 -12.65 7.88
CA ASP A 137 -5.23 -12.85 8.28
C ASP A 137 -4.72 -11.72 9.19
N ARG A 138 -5.11 -10.46 8.94
CA ARG A 138 -4.78 -9.32 9.81
C ARG A 138 -5.39 -9.48 11.19
N ILE A 139 -6.68 -9.83 11.26
CA ILE A 139 -7.36 -10.07 12.54
C ILE A 139 -6.72 -11.23 13.29
N ARG A 140 -6.41 -12.34 12.60
CA ARG A 140 -5.69 -13.47 13.20
C ARG A 140 -4.33 -13.03 13.76
N HIS A 141 -3.57 -12.22 13.02
CA HIS A 141 -2.28 -11.71 13.48
C HIS A 141 -2.41 -10.76 14.68
N LEU A 142 -3.38 -9.83 14.67
CA LEU A 142 -3.60 -8.88 15.77
C LEU A 142 -4.03 -9.60 17.05
N ALA A 143 -4.92 -10.58 16.93
CA ALA A 143 -5.40 -11.38 18.05
C ALA A 143 -4.32 -12.34 18.57
N GLY A 144 -3.56 -12.96 17.67
CA GLY A 144 -2.49 -13.92 18.00
C GLY A 144 -1.37 -13.35 18.87
N ARG A 145 -1.20 -12.01 18.90
CA ARG A 145 -0.27 -11.35 19.85
C ARG A 145 -0.62 -11.55 21.32
N TYR A 146 -1.86 -11.96 21.61
CA TYR A 146 -2.39 -12.06 22.97
C TYR A 146 -2.87 -13.48 23.32
N GLY A 147 -2.69 -14.45 22.43
CA GLY A 147 -3.09 -15.83 22.64
C GLY A 147 -3.71 -16.47 21.40
N ASP A 148 -3.75 -17.80 21.42
CA ASP A 148 -4.35 -18.57 20.35
C ASP A 148 -5.88 -18.46 20.37
N LYS A 149 -6.49 -18.60 19.18
CA LYS A 149 -7.95 -18.68 18.99
C LYS A 149 -8.76 -17.42 19.37
N LEU A 150 -8.11 -16.27 19.58
CA LEU A 150 -8.79 -14.98 19.86
C LEU A 150 -9.32 -14.26 18.60
N GLY A 151 -9.06 -14.78 17.40
CA GLY A 151 -9.43 -14.14 16.15
C GLY A 151 -10.94 -13.91 16.00
N THR A 152 -11.78 -14.87 16.40
CA THR A 152 -13.24 -14.74 16.34
C THR A 152 -13.78 -13.75 17.37
N ALA A 153 -13.16 -13.65 18.55
CA ALA A 153 -13.50 -12.62 19.53
C ALA A 153 -13.19 -11.22 18.97
N LEU A 154 -12.07 -11.04 18.27
CA LEU A 154 -11.73 -9.76 17.66
C LEU A 154 -12.66 -9.40 16.49
N LEU A 155 -13.16 -10.38 15.73
CA LEU A 155 -14.22 -10.16 14.74
C LEU A 155 -15.51 -9.65 15.40
N ARG A 156 -15.89 -10.22 16.55
CA ARG A 156 -17.05 -9.73 17.32
C ARG A 156 -16.85 -8.31 17.83
N VAL A 157 -15.66 -7.96 18.32
CA VAL A 157 -15.34 -6.57 18.72
C VAL A 157 -15.55 -5.61 17.56
N ALA A 158 -15.03 -5.94 16.37
CA ALA A 158 -15.20 -5.08 15.20
C ALA A 158 -16.68 -4.91 14.82
N LEU A 159 -17.45 -6.01 14.87
CA LEU A 159 -18.88 -5.99 14.58
C LEU A 159 -19.67 -5.17 15.60
N ARG A 160 -19.43 -5.37 16.91
CA ARG A 160 -20.12 -4.60 17.97
C ARG A 160 -19.83 -3.11 17.88
N ARG A 161 -18.59 -2.73 17.59
CA ARG A 161 -18.27 -1.31 17.36
C ARG A 161 -19.06 -0.70 16.21
N LEU A 162 -19.34 -1.47 15.16
CA LEU A 162 -20.18 -0.97 14.07
C LEU A 162 -21.63 -0.79 14.52
N LEU A 163 -22.15 -1.68 15.36
CA LEU A 163 -23.50 -1.57 15.94
C LEU A 163 -23.60 -0.38 16.91
N ASP A 164 -22.60 -0.21 17.77
CA ASP A 164 -22.55 0.87 18.76
C ASP A 164 -22.37 2.24 18.08
N GLU A 165 -21.57 2.31 17.02
CA GLU A 165 -21.22 3.53 16.30
C GLU A 165 -21.36 3.32 14.77
N PRO A 166 -22.60 3.33 14.23
CA PRO A 166 -22.85 3.07 12.82
C PRO A 166 -22.31 4.19 11.90
N GLY A 167 -22.21 5.43 12.40
CA GLY A 167 -21.68 6.57 11.64
C GLY A 167 -22.42 6.79 10.32
N ASP A 168 -21.72 7.30 9.30
CA ASP A 168 -22.27 7.36 7.94
C ASP A 168 -22.08 6.01 7.22
N LEU A 169 -22.98 5.07 7.56
CA LEU A 169 -22.93 3.72 7.02
C LEU A 169 -23.29 3.67 5.54
N ALA A 170 -24.07 4.62 5.01
CA ALA A 170 -24.43 4.67 3.60
C ALA A 170 -23.21 5.05 2.74
N ALA A 171 -22.48 6.10 3.10
CA ALA A 171 -21.26 6.49 2.41
C ALA A 171 -20.20 5.39 2.49
N ASP A 172 -20.09 4.72 3.64
CA ASP A 172 -19.18 3.59 3.79
C ASP A 172 -19.64 2.34 3.04
N LEU A 173 -20.94 2.09 2.91
CA LEU A 173 -21.42 1.03 2.06
C LEU A 173 -21.15 1.35 0.59
N ASP A 174 -21.22 2.59 0.13
CA ASP A 174 -20.87 2.95 -1.25
C ASP A 174 -19.37 2.93 -1.50
N ALA A 175 -18.56 3.37 -0.53
CA ALA A 175 -17.12 3.37 -0.64
C ALA A 175 -16.55 1.96 -0.35
N ILE A 176 -16.79 1.41 0.83
CA ILE A 176 -16.06 0.26 1.40
C ILE A 176 -16.67 -1.10 1.04
N ALA A 177 -18.00 -1.22 0.94
CA ALA A 177 -18.60 -2.53 0.64
C ALA A 177 -18.39 -2.99 -0.82
N PRO A 178 -18.32 -2.10 -1.82
CA PRO A 178 -17.77 -2.37 -3.13
C PRO A 178 -16.26 -2.55 -3.12
N LEU A 179 -15.52 -1.88 -2.22
CA LEU A 179 -14.08 -2.03 -2.11
C LEU A 179 -13.71 -3.45 -1.66
N ARG A 180 -13.36 -4.24 -2.67
CA ARG A 180 -12.88 -5.61 -2.54
C ARG A 180 -11.38 -5.57 -2.24
N ASP A 181 -11.06 -6.00 -1.02
CA ASP A 181 -9.73 -6.05 -0.42
C ASP A 181 -9.04 -4.68 -0.27
N LEU A 182 -9.33 -4.01 0.84
CA LEU A 182 -8.69 -2.78 1.30
C LEU A 182 -7.29 -3.01 1.85
N ARG A 183 -6.52 -3.95 1.28
CA ARG A 183 -5.07 -3.85 1.43
C ARG A 183 -4.67 -2.50 0.81
N PRO A 184 -4.16 -1.52 1.58
CA PRO A 184 -2.95 -0.89 1.10
C PRO A 184 -2.01 -2.08 0.84
N GLU A 185 -1.60 -2.23 -0.42
CA GLU A 185 -0.71 -3.31 -0.83
C GLU A 185 0.33 -3.50 0.29
N LYS A 186 0.38 -4.70 0.88
CA LYS A 186 1.30 -4.95 2.01
C LYS A 186 2.69 -4.90 1.43
N TYR A 187 3.27 -3.73 1.57
CA TYR A 187 4.57 -3.36 1.09
C TYR A 187 5.47 -3.26 2.31
N PRO A 188 6.17 -4.35 2.67
CA PRO A 188 6.88 -4.42 3.94
C PRO A 188 8.01 -3.38 4.05
N ALA A 189 8.47 -2.83 2.93
CA ALA A 189 9.53 -1.82 2.89
C ALA A 189 8.98 -0.46 2.43
N THR A 190 9.09 0.55 3.31
CA THR A 190 9.02 1.95 2.88
C THR A 190 10.41 2.34 2.39
N ILE A 191 10.57 2.50 1.08
CA ILE A 191 11.84 2.91 0.49
C ILE A 191 11.83 4.42 0.36
N LYS A 192 12.80 5.06 1.02
CA LYS A 192 13.02 6.49 0.91
C LYS A 192 13.80 6.80 -0.37
N VAL A 193 13.14 7.35 -1.37
CA VAL A 193 13.79 7.84 -2.59
C VAL A 193 13.76 9.36 -2.61
N HIS A 194 14.93 9.96 -2.82
CA HIS A 194 15.06 11.40 -3.03
C HIS A 194 14.95 11.70 -4.52
N PHE A 195 14.04 12.61 -4.84
CA PHE A 195 13.85 13.22 -6.16
C PHE A 195 14.37 14.66 -6.09
N ASP A 196 14.94 15.15 -7.18
CA ASP A 196 15.20 16.57 -7.33
C ASP A 196 13.88 17.33 -7.48
N ASP A 197 13.93 18.63 -7.22
CA ASP A 197 12.74 19.48 -7.23
C ASP A 197 12.09 19.52 -8.63
N PRO A 198 12.82 19.61 -9.76
CA PRO A 198 12.22 19.56 -11.09
C PRO A 198 11.45 18.28 -11.40
N LEU A 199 11.99 17.09 -11.07
CA LEU A 199 11.28 15.83 -11.30
C LEU A 199 10.06 15.70 -10.39
N ARG A 200 10.12 16.25 -9.18
CA ARG A 200 8.98 16.28 -8.26
C ARG A 200 7.82 17.10 -8.83
N ASP A 201 8.11 18.31 -9.29
CA ASP A 201 7.10 19.22 -9.85
C ASP A 201 6.46 18.63 -11.12
N GLN A 202 7.28 17.99 -11.97
CA GLN A 202 6.78 17.29 -13.16
C GLN A 202 5.85 16.11 -12.82
N LEU A 203 6.18 15.34 -11.78
CA LEU A 203 5.33 14.25 -11.32
C LEU A 203 4.02 14.78 -10.72
N ASP A 204 4.04 15.91 -10.01
CA ASP A 204 2.83 16.51 -9.44
C ASP A 204 1.90 17.07 -10.50
N ALA A 205 2.46 17.79 -11.48
CA ALA A 205 1.69 18.28 -12.63
C ALA A 205 1.07 17.11 -13.43
N LEU A 206 1.84 16.03 -13.62
CA LEU A 206 1.35 14.83 -14.29
C LEU A 206 0.24 14.14 -13.47
N ALA A 207 0.42 14.02 -12.15
CA ALA A 207 -0.53 13.40 -11.24
C ALA A 207 -1.87 14.15 -11.23
N ALA A 208 -1.82 15.48 -11.13
CA ALA A 208 -3.01 16.34 -11.20
C ALA A 208 -3.75 16.16 -12.53
N ARG A 209 -3.01 16.07 -13.65
CA ARG A 209 -3.60 15.92 -14.98
C ARG A 209 -4.29 14.58 -15.21
N VAL A 210 -3.82 13.50 -14.58
CA VAL A 210 -4.36 12.15 -14.77
C VAL A 210 -5.23 11.66 -13.61
N GLY A 211 -5.53 12.53 -12.63
CA GLY A 211 -6.30 12.15 -11.44
C GLY A 211 -5.63 11.04 -10.64
N SER A 212 -4.35 11.23 -10.32
CA SER A 212 -3.48 10.26 -9.63
C SER A 212 -2.75 10.94 -8.48
N ASP A 213 -2.06 10.16 -7.65
CA ASP A 213 -1.05 10.66 -6.74
C ASP A 213 0.37 10.29 -7.17
N ARG A 214 1.37 10.95 -6.57
CA ARG A 214 2.78 10.72 -6.86
C ARG A 214 3.23 9.28 -6.55
N PRO A 215 2.88 8.65 -5.41
CA PRO A 215 3.17 7.23 -5.18
C PRO A 215 2.64 6.28 -6.26
N GLU A 216 1.42 6.50 -6.76
CA GLU A 216 0.79 5.68 -7.80
C GLU A 216 1.52 5.81 -9.14
N LEU A 217 1.93 7.03 -9.51
CA LEU A 217 2.79 7.24 -10.67
C LEU A 217 4.14 6.54 -10.53
N VAL A 218 4.75 6.55 -9.34
CA VAL A 218 6.03 5.86 -9.12
C VAL A 218 5.87 4.34 -9.19
N ARG A 219 4.76 3.77 -8.70
CA ARG A 219 4.44 2.35 -8.88
C ARG A 219 4.29 1.99 -10.36
N LEU A 220 3.54 2.80 -11.12
CA LEU A 220 3.39 2.63 -12.56
C LEU A 220 4.75 2.72 -13.28
N ALA A 221 5.59 3.68 -12.91
CA ALA A 221 6.94 3.84 -13.46
C ALA A 221 7.80 2.59 -13.20
N ALA A 222 7.81 2.11 -11.95
CA ALA A 222 8.56 0.92 -11.57
C ALA A 222 8.05 -0.33 -12.29
N ARG A 223 6.73 -0.49 -12.46
CA ARG A 223 6.19 -1.60 -13.24
C ARG A 223 6.62 -1.54 -14.70
N ARG A 224 6.50 -0.36 -15.32
CA ARG A 224 6.95 -0.14 -16.70
C ARG A 224 8.43 -0.43 -16.90
N VAL A 225 9.29 -0.11 -15.93
CA VAL A 225 10.74 -0.38 -16.07
C VAL A 225 11.04 -1.88 -15.98
N LEU A 226 10.25 -2.64 -15.21
CA LEU A 226 10.37 -4.10 -15.17
C LEU A 226 9.87 -4.75 -16.47
N ASP A 227 8.75 -4.26 -17.00
CA ASP A 227 8.14 -4.83 -18.22
C ASP A 227 8.90 -4.39 -19.48
N GLN A 228 9.49 -3.19 -19.48
CA GLN A 228 10.26 -2.62 -20.58
C GLN A 228 11.59 -2.01 -20.08
N PRO A 229 12.60 -2.85 -19.77
CA PRO A 229 13.86 -2.37 -19.23
C PRO A 229 14.61 -1.47 -20.23
N GLY A 230 14.63 -1.83 -21.51
CA GLY A 230 15.44 -1.12 -22.51
C GLY A 230 16.91 -0.98 -22.08
N LEU A 231 17.56 0.14 -22.42
CA LEU A 231 18.92 0.47 -21.98
C LEU A 231 18.94 1.02 -20.54
N ILE A 232 18.42 0.25 -19.58
CA ILE A 232 18.26 0.71 -18.19
C ILE A 232 19.60 0.94 -17.49
N GLU A 233 20.60 0.11 -17.76
CA GLU A 233 21.92 0.22 -17.16
C GLU A 233 22.59 1.56 -17.52
N HIS A 234 22.64 1.90 -18.80
CA HIS A 234 23.17 3.19 -19.27
C HIS A 234 22.42 4.37 -18.65
N ALA A 235 21.08 4.33 -18.67
CA ALA A 235 20.27 5.41 -18.12
C ALA A 235 20.47 5.60 -16.60
N VAL A 236 20.67 4.50 -15.85
CA VAL A 236 20.98 4.56 -14.41
C VAL A 236 22.36 5.13 -14.16
N ASN A 237 23.35 4.75 -14.95
CA ASN A 237 24.70 5.31 -14.87
C ASN A 237 24.70 6.82 -15.15
N ASP A 238 23.98 7.28 -16.16
CA ASP A 238 23.81 8.70 -16.47
C ASP A 238 23.11 9.46 -15.34
N GLU A 239 22.09 8.86 -14.73
CA GLU A 239 21.36 9.47 -13.60
C GLU A 239 22.24 9.62 -12.35
N ILE A 240 23.20 8.72 -12.15
CA ILE A 240 24.16 8.83 -11.04
C ILE A 240 25.14 9.96 -11.29
N ILE A 241 25.65 10.08 -12.51
CA ILE A 241 26.54 11.17 -12.91
C ILE A 241 25.82 12.51 -12.78
N ARG A 242 24.54 12.57 -13.16
CA ARG A 242 23.69 13.76 -13.04
C ARG A 242 23.42 14.20 -11.61
N SER A 243 23.46 13.30 -10.62
CA SER A 243 23.18 13.65 -9.23
C SER A 243 24.19 14.68 -8.69
N ASP A 244 23.70 15.84 -8.24
CA ASP A 244 24.52 16.95 -7.71
C ASP A 244 25.51 16.52 -6.64
N LYS A 245 25.16 15.53 -5.82
CA LYS A 245 26.04 14.97 -4.78
C LYS A 245 27.26 14.26 -5.39
N HIS A 246 27.08 13.58 -6.52
CA HIS A 246 28.17 12.91 -7.23
C HIS A 246 29.00 13.92 -8.03
N ARG A 247 28.35 14.89 -8.68
CA ARG A 247 29.03 16.01 -9.35
C ARG A 247 29.90 16.82 -8.38
N ALA A 248 29.37 17.20 -7.21
CA ALA A 248 30.13 17.89 -6.17
C ALA A 248 31.29 17.03 -5.64
N HIS A 249 31.08 15.72 -5.46
CA HIS A 249 32.14 14.81 -5.04
C HIS A 249 33.25 14.65 -6.10
N LEU A 250 32.89 14.56 -7.38
CA LEU A 250 33.84 14.49 -8.49
C LEU A 250 34.62 15.79 -8.64
N MET A 251 33.96 16.95 -8.51
CA MET A 251 34.61 18.26 -8.50
C MET A 251 35.56 18.41 -7.31
N ALA A 252 35.16 17.99 -6.11
CA ALA A 252 36.02 18.00 -4.93
C ALA A 252 37.25 17.07 -5.09
N ARG A 253 37.08 15.91 -5.71
CA ARG A 253 38.19 14.97 -6.01
C ARG A 253 39.13 15.53 -7.07
N HIS A 254 38.60 16.22 -8.08
CA HIS A 254 39.39 16.89 -9.11
C HIS A 254 40.20 18.04 -8.52
N ALA A 255 39.59 18.89 -7.69
CA ALA A 255 40.26 19.97 -6.98
C ALA A 255 41.40 19.44 -6.08
N ARG A 256 41.19 18.33 -5.35
CA ARG A 256 42.24 17.67 -4.55
C ARG A 256 43.40 17.12 -5.39
N ARG A 257 43.13 16.63 -6.61
CA ARG A 257 44.18 16.14 -7.52
C ARG A 257 44.97 17.29 -8.15
N GLN A 258 44.32 18.40 -8.47
CA GLN A 258 45.01 19.60 -8.96
C GLN A 258 45.89 20.24 -7.89
N ALA A 259 45.40 20.34 -6.65
CA ALA A 259 46.20 20.83 -5.52
C ALA A 259 47.47 19.99 -5.28
N ARG A 260 47.35 18.65 -5.36
CA ARG A 260 48.51 17.74 -5.25
C ARG A 260 49.50 17.83 -6.41
N ARG A 261 49.04 18.19 -7.61
CA ARG A 261 49.92 18.40 -8.77
C ARG A 261 50.65 19.73 -8.70
N HIS A 262 50.02 20.78 -8.15
CA HIS A 262 50.67 22.07 -7.93
C HIS A 262 51.70 22.00 -6.80
N SER A 263 51.44 21.26 -5.72
CA SER A 263 52.39 21.06 -4.62
C SER A 263 53.57 20.10 -4.92
N GLN A 264 53.66 19.58 -6.15
CA GLN A 264 54.78 18.72 -6.61
C GLN A 264 55.66 19.43 -7.66
N LEU A 265 55.28 20.65 -8.06
CA LEU A 265 55.99 21.48 -9.04
C LEU A 265 56.65 22.71 -8.38
N ASP A 266 56.52 22.85 -7.06
CA ASP A 266 57.33 23.71 -6.18
C ASP A 266 58.33 22.81 -5.41
#